data_AF-A0A7T0KMT8-F1
#
_entry.id   AF-A0A7T0KMT8-F1
#
_cell.length_a   1.000
_cell.length_b   1.000
_cell.length_c   1.000
_cell.angle_alpha   90.00
_cell.angle_beta   90.00
_cell.angle_gamma   90.00
#
_symmetry.space_group_name_H-M   'P 1'
#
loop_
_entity.id
_entity.type
_entity.pdbx_description
1 polymer ?
#
loop_
_entity_poly.entity_id
_entity_poly.type
_entity_poly.pdbx_seq_one_letter_code
_entity_poly.pdbx_strand_id
1 'polypeptide(L)' 'MILKSLHNMGLRSEHAYTAGFGSIALSFTSWALSQFKRSNSKAQSDRWGIFVGQWAPTFMTVGIALAQYEQTLKK' A
#
# COMPACT_ATOMS: atom_id res chain seq x y z
N MET A 1 8.71 -1.94 20.34
CA MET A 1 9.39 -3.20 19.95
C MET A 1 9.14 -3.56 18.48
N ILE A 2 7.89 -3.60 18.01
CA ILE A 2 7.56 -4.00 16.63
C ILE A 2 8.22 -3.09 15.57
N LEU A 3 8.11 -1.77 15.69
CA LEU A 3 8.75 -0.81 14.77
C LEU A 3 10.28 -0.93 14.71
N LYS A 4 10.92 -1.19 15.86
CA LYS A 4 12.36 -1.45 15.95
C LYS A 4 12.75 -2.73 15.22
N SER A 5 12.00 -3.81 15.40
CA SER A 5 12.23 -5.06 14.67
C SER A 5 12.05 -4.87 13.17
N LEU A 6 11.00 -4.15 12.76
CA LEU A 6 10.72 -3.85 11.35
C LEU A 6 11.85 -3.04 10.71
N HIS A 7 12.32 -2.00 11.40
CA HIS A 7 13.46 -1.20 10.97
C HIS A 7 14.77 -2.00 10.92
N ASN A 8 15.03 -2.86 11.92
CA ASN A 8 16.20 -3.75 11.93
C ASN A 8 16.17 -4.81 10.82
N MET A 9 15.00 -5.20 10.34
CA MET A 9 14.84 -6.05 9.16
C MET A 9 15.10 -5.30 7.84
N GLY A 10 15.39 -3.99 7.91
CA GLY A 10 15.69 -3.16 6.74
C GLY A 10 14.47 -2.44 6.16
N LEU A 11 13.28 -2.62 6.72
CA LEU A 11 12.09 -1.89 6.27
C LEU A 11 12.18 -0.42 6.72
N ARG A 12 12.24 0.48 5.74
CA ARG A 12 12.18 1.93 5.95
C ARG A 12 10.82 2.51 5.59
N SER A 13 10.56 3.70 6.11
CA SER A 13 9.38 4.50 5.78
C SER A 13 9.15 4.62 4.25
N GLU A 14 10.20 4.81 3.45
CA GLU A 14 10.14 4.90 1.99
C GLU A 14 9.56 3.64 1.31
N HIS A 15 9.88 2.44 1.82
CA HIS A 15 9.36 1.19 1.26
C HIS A 15 7.86 1.06 1.52
N ALA A 16 7.43 1.45 2.72
CA ALA A 16 6.02 1.46 3.08
C ALA A 16 5.24 2.48 2.22
N TYR A 17 5.78 3.67 1.98
CA TYR A 17 5.14 4.62 1.06
C TYR A 17 5.10 4.10 -0.38
N THR A 18 6.17 3.49 -0.86
CA THR A 18 6.21 2.89 -2.21
C THR A 18 5.17 1.78 -2.35
N ALA A 19 5.04 0.91 -1.35
CA ALA A 19 4.00 -0.12 -1.32
C ALA A 19 2.59 0.48 -1.31
N GLY A 20 2.37 1.54 -0.52
CA GLY A 20 1.09 2.26 -0.47
C GLY A 20 0.70 2.88 -1.81
N PHE A 21 1.64 3.58 -2.47
CA PHE A 21 1.42 4.11 -3.82
C PHE A 21 1.24 3.00 -4.86
N GLY A 22 1.99 1.90 -4.76
CA GLY A 22 1.84 0.72 -5.59
C GLY A 22 0.43 0.12 -5.50
N SER A 23 -0.15 0.03 -4.30
CA SER A 23 -1.53 -0.43 -4.10
C SER A 23 -2.56 0.47 -4.77
N ILE A 24 -2.37 1.79 -4.73
CA ILE A 24 -3.23 2.76 -5.44
C ILE A 24 -3.15 2.53 -6.95
N ALA A 25 -1.92 2.45 -7.48
CA ALA A 25 -1.67 2.25 -8.91
C ALA A 25 -2.25 0.91 -9.41
N LEU A 26 -2.10 -0.16 -8.63
CA LEU A 26 -2.67 -1.48 -8.95
C LEU A 26 -4.20 -1.45 -8.96
N SER A 27 -4.81 -0.77 -7.99
CA SER A 27 -6.27 -0.62 -7.92
C SER A 27 -6.81 0.13 -9.15
N PHE A 28 -6.15 1.23 -9.51
CA PHE A 28 -6.50 2.02 -10.68
C PHE A 28 -6.30 1.24 -11.98
N THR A 29 -5.20 0.50 -12.10
CA THR A 29 -4.90 -0.33 -13.28
C THR A 29 -5.91 -1.47 -13.42
N SER A 30 -6.30 -2.12 -12.33
CA SER A 30 -7.34 -3.16 -12.31
C SER A 30 -8.69 -2.62 -12.80
N TRP A 31 -9.08 -1.43 -12.33
CA TRP A 31 -10.29 -0.76 -12.80
C TRP A 31 -10.20 -0.36 -14.28
N ALA A 32 -9.08 0.22 -14.71
CA ALA A 32 -8.86 0.62 -16.10
C ALA A 32 -8.95 -0.59 -17.05
N LEU A 33 -8.29 -1.69 -16.72
CA LEU A 33 -8.36 -2.95 -17.49
C LEU A 33 -9.77 -3.54 -17.53
N SER A 34 -10.54 -3.40 -16.43
CA SER A 34 -11.94 -3.81 -16.37
C SER A 34 -12.80 -3.01 -17.35
N GLN A 35 -12.57 -1.71 -17.51
CA GLN A 35 -13.32 -0.89 -18.47
C GLN A 35 -13.06 -1.23 -19.93
N PHE A 36 -11.90 -1.80 -20.28
CA PHE A 36 -11.61 -2.23 -21.65
C PHE A 36 -12.19 -3.62 -21.99
N LYS A 37 -12.55 -4.45 -21.00
CA LYS A 37 -13.17 -5.77 -21.23
C LYS A 37 -14.70 -5.71 -21.18
N ARG A 38 -15.36 -6.07 -22.29
CA ARG A 38 -16.83 -5.98 -22.46
C ARG A 38 -17.62 -7.21 -21.96
N SER A 39 -17.03 -8.12 -21.19
CA SER A 39 -17.69 -9.39 -20.79
C SER A 39 -17.70 -9.62 -19.28
N ASN A 40 -18.89 -9.78 -18.70
CA ASN A 40 -19.30 -10.55 -17.49
C ASN A 40 -18.43 -10.60 -16.21
N SER A 41 -17.27 -9.94 -16.14
CA SER A 41 -16.31 -10.03 -15.02
C SER A 41 -16.18 -8.72 -14.22
N LYS A 42 -17.09 -7.76 -14.45
CA LYS A 42 -17.08 -6.45 -13.81
C LYS A 42 -17.24 -6.54 -12.28
N ALA A 43 -18.15 -7.41 -11.83
CA ALA A 43 -18.41 -7.62 -10.41
C ALA A 43 -17.20 -8.20 -9.64
N GLN A 44 -16.29 -8.90 -10.32
CA GLN A 44 -15.10 -9.49 -9.70
C GLN A 44 -13.92 -8.50 -9.67
N SER A 45 -13.76 -7.65 -10.69
CA SER A 45 -12.72 -6.61 -10.71
C SER A 45 -12.94 -5.53 -9.65
N ASP A 46 -14.19 -5.15 -9.41
CA ASP A 46 -14.52 -4.09 -8.45
C ASP A 46 -14.20 -4.50 -7.00
N ARG A 47 -14.46 -5.78 -6.67
CA ARG A 47 -14.12 -6.36 -5.36
C ARG A 47 -12.61 -6.43 -5.14
N TRP A 48 -11.85 -6.81 -6.18
CA TRP A 48 -10.39 -6.83 -6.13
C TRP A 48 -9.80 -5.42 -6.01
N GLY A 49 -10.33 -4.45 -6.75
CA GLY A 49 -9.90 -3.05 -6.66
C GLY A 49 -10.11 -2.44 -5.28
N ILE A 50 -11.27 -2.69 -4.65
CA ILE A 50 -11.55 -2.24 -3.27
C ILE A 50 -10.59 -2.92 -2.27
N PHE A 51 -10.37 -4.23 -2.41
CA PHE A 51 -9.48 -4.96 -1.52
C PHE A 51 -8.03 -4.47 -1.62
N VAL A 52 -7.51 -4.28 -2.84
CA VAL A 52 -6.15 -3.77 -3.06
C VAL A 52 -6.03 -2.32 -2.60
N GLY A 53 -7.08 -1.51 -2.80
CA GLY A 53 -7.10 -0.10 -2.41
C GLY A 53 -7.02 0.10 -0.89
N GLN A 54 -7.58 -0.81 -0.09
CA GLN A 54 -7.51 -0.74 1.38
C GLN A 54 -6.07 -0.88 1.92
N TRP A 55 -5.16 -1.54 1.19
CA TRP A 55 -3.77 -1.66 1.63
C TRP A 55 -3.01 -0.34 1.56
N ALA A 56 -3.46 0.60 0.73
CA ALA A 56 -2.84 1.91 0.62
C ALA A 56 -2.82 2.70 1.96
N PRO A 57 -3.97 2.93 2.64
CA PRO A 57 -3.96 3.59 3.94
C PRO A 57 -3.18 2.79 4.99
N THR A 58 -3.24 1.46 4.97
CA THR A 58 -2.45 0.62 5.89
C THR A 58 -0.95 0.84 5.72
N PHE A 59 -0.43 0.78 4.50
CA PHE A 59 0.98 1.00 4.23
C PHE A 59 1.40 2.45 4.50
N MET A 60 0.54 3.43 4.23
CA MET A 60 0.83 4.83 4.59
C MET A 60 0.91 5.03 6.11
N THR A 61 0.00 4.45 6.90
CA THR A 61 0.07 4.52 8.37
C THR A 61 1.32 3.84 8.91
N VAL A 62 1.70 2.68 8.37
CA VAL A 62 2.95 1.98 8.72
C VAL A 62 4.17 2.84 8.36
N GLY A 63 4.15 3.50 7.20
CA GLY A 63 5.19 4.44 6.77
C GLY A 63 5.34 5.64 7.71
N ILE A 64 4.23 6.23 8.15
CA ILE A 64 4.24 7.34 9.13
C ILE A 64 4.85 6.87 10.46
N ALA A 65 4.43 5.71 10.97
CA ALA A 65 4.95 5.17 12.22
C ALA A 65 6.46 4.86 12.13
N LEU A 66 6.92 4.30 11.00
CA LEU A 66 8.36 4.09 10.72
C LEU A 66 9.12 5.41 10.65
N ALA A 67 8.58 6.43 9.98
CA ALA A 67 9.22 7.74 9.85
C ALA A 67 9.37 8.43 11.21
N GLN A 68 8.35 8.36 12.07
CA GLN A 68 8.41 8.88 13.44
C GLN A 68 9.45 8.14 14.28
N TYR A 69 9.55 6.81 14.13
CA TYR A 69 10.57 6.02 14.79
C TYR A 69 11.98 6.40 14.33
N GLU A 70 12.19 6.54 13.01
CA GLU A 70 13.45 6.97 12.40
C GLU A 70 13.87 8.37 12.87
N GLN A 71 12.92 9.31 13.02
CA GLN A 71 13.20 10.64 13.58
C GLN A 71 13.64 10.61 15.04
N THR A 72 13.08 9.69 15.84
CA THR A 72 13.46 9.51 17.24
C THR A 72 14.89 8.98 17.39
N LEU A 73 15.38 8.19 16.42
CA LEU A 73 16.76 7.67 16.41
C LEU A 73 17.82 8.71 16.00
N LYS A 74 17.42 9.78 15.29
CA LYS A 74 18.33 10.84 14.84
C LYS A 74 18.55 11.94 15.89
N LYS A 75 17.83 11.87 17.02
CA LYS A 75 17.82 12.87 18.08
C LYS A 75 18.73 12.44 19.22
#